data_AF-A0A1C7N8H7-F1
#
_entry.id   AF-A0A1C7N8H7-F1
#
_cell.length_a   1.000
_cell.length_b   1.000
_cell.length_c   1.000
_cell.angle_alpha   90.00
_cell.angle_beta   90.00
_cell.angle_gamma   90.00
#
_symmetry.space_group_name_H-M   'P 1'
#
loop_
_entity.id
_entity.type
_entity.pdbx_description
1 polymer ?
#
loop_
_entity_poly.entity_id
_entity_poly.type
_entity_poly.pdbx_seq_one_letter_code
_entity_poly.pdbx_strand_id
1 'polypeptide(L)'
;MLVVSPIMRRIIDEVINNTIDKSTTDDDDSPFERSLCAAWDVCTVQDYALAVHATQFHRVLLKIITTTQRPRTRELAMGTLANLAVHWNAGIGPGLLEDMDILLLCRSILWNENDARVLLETTRLLNTFLSCSIDHQTVVEHDHLTQLLTPVPMAPSVFHQYTIIICNTLYSELLLKSLEVMTRIVVYTNAVTNSITRRRQRVQPESMMDTADTLALVKWGAARLEEEGRGVGIGMGFHRGIAKNVMHLLWALMAYGMVSVHDCGPEMTHGLGQSMSRIVSYIQEDDLDTIEDEDIQNLAQALNTKLSMAT
;
A
#
# COMPACT_ATOMS: atom_id res chain seq x y z
N MET A 1 -11.61 -27.16 11.46
CA MET A 1 -12.78 -27.19 10.52
C MET A 1 -14.12 -26.79 11.16
N LEU A 2 -14.43 -27.20 12.40
CA LEU A 2 -15.78 -27.00 12.99
C LEU A 2 -16.24 -25.53 13.09
N VAL A 3 -15.32 -24.56 13.28
CA VAL A 3 -15.65 -23.13 13.45
C VAL A 3 -15.86 -22.42 12.10
N VAL A 4 -15.07 -22.79 11.08
CA VAL A 4 -14.98 -22.07 9.79
C VAL A 4 -16.13 -22.44 8.84
N SER A 5 -16.54 -23.71 8.84
CA SER A 5 -17.56 -24.21 7.91
C SER A 5 -18.93 -23.51 8.04
N PRO A 6 -19.47 -23.26 9.26
CA PRO A 6 -20.73 -22.53 9.41
C PRO A 6 -20.69 -21.09 8.89
N ILE A 7 -19.58 -20.38 9.14
CA ILE A 7 -19.38 -18.99 8.69
C ILE A 7 -19.39 -18.93 7.16
N MET A 8 -18.59 -19.77 6.52
CA MET A 8 -18.49 -19.80 5.06
C MET A 8 -19.80 -20.23 4.40
N ARG A 9 -20.48 -21.24 4.96
CA ARG A 9 -21.79 -21.68 4.45
C ARG A 9 -22.78 -20.53 4.46
N ARG A 10 -22.87 -19.79 5.57
CA ARG A 10 -23.77 -18.64 5.67
C ARG A 10 -23.45 -17.57 4.63
N ILE A 11 -22.17 -17.24 4.43
CA ILE A 11 -21.77 -16.26 3.43
C ILE A 11 -22.14 -16.74 2.02
N ILE A 12 -21.88 -18.02 1.71
CA ILE A 12 -22.21 -18.63 0.42
C ILE A 12 -23.72 -18.60 0.17
N ASP A 13 -24.53 -18.96 1.16
CA ASP A 13 -25.99 -18.98 1.03
C ASP A 13 -26.53 -17.58 0.68
N GLU A 14 -26.01 -16.52 1.32
CA GLU A 14 -26.41 -15.14 1.04
C GLU A 14 -25.95 -14.67 -0.36
N VAL A 15 -24.78 -15.13 -0.81
CA VAL A 15 -24.25 -14.85 -2.16
C VAL A 15 -25.02 -15.61 -3.26
N ILE A 16 -25.49 -16.83 -2.98
CA ILE A 16 -26.32 -17.62 -3.90
C ILE A 16 -27.72 -17.01 -4.02
N ASN A 17 -28.29 -16.58 -2.90
CA ASN A 17 -29.64 -15.99 -2.85
C ASN A 17 -29.68 -14.50 -3.25
N ASN A 18 -28.54 -13.90 -3.60
CA ASN A 18 -28.38 -12.48 -3.92
C ASN A 18 -28.99 -11.56 -2.84
N THR A 19 -28.65 -11.84 -1.59
CA THR A 19 -29.21 -11.18 -0.40
C THR A 19 -28.19 -10.35 0.37
N ILE A 20 -26.95 -10.24 -0.13
CA ILE A 20 -25.80 -9.61 0.54
C ILE A 20 -26.05 -8.16 1.02
N ASP A 21 -26.90 -7.40 0.32
CA ASP A 21 -27.21 -6.00 0.65
C ASP A 21 -28.63 -5.80 1.21
N LYS A 22 -29.41 -6.86 1.46
CA LYS A 22 -30.86 -6.73 1.77
C LYS A 22 -31.20 -6.16 3.14
N SER A 23 -30.29 -6.17 4.10
CA SER A 23 -30.54 -5.67 5.46
C SER A 23 -29.97 -4.25 5.62
N THR A 24 -30.86 -3.25 5.55
CA THR A 24 -30.55 -1.81 5.47
C THR A 24 -30.81 -1.06 6.78
N THR A 25 -30.35 -1.57 7.92
CA THR A 25 -30.34 -0.75 9.14
C THR A 25 -29.07 0.09 9.11
N ASP A 26 -29.20 1.40 8.89
CA ASP A 26 -28.09 2.30 8.54
C ASP A 26 -27.02 2.47 9.63
N ASP A 27 -27.29 2.07 10.88
CA ASP A 27 -26.38 2.30 12.01
C ASP A 27 -25.65 1.03 12.51
N ASP A 28 -26.08 -0.18 12.12
CA ASP A 28 -25.53 -1.45 12.64
C ASP A 28 -25.03 -2.38 11.53
N ASP A 29 -23.91 -3.09 11.78
CA ASP A 29 -23.44 -4.17 10.90
C ASP A 29 -24.56 -5.20 10.69
N SER A 30 -24.93 -5.43 9.44
CA SER A 30 -25.93 -6.41 9.05
C SER A 30 -25.58 -7.83 9.51
N PRO A 31 -26.56 -8.75 9.56
CA PRO A 31 -26.27 -10.16 9.79
C PRO A 31 -25.25 -10.75 8.80
N PHE A 32 -25.21 -10.25 7.56
CA PHE A 32 -24.21 -10.62 6.56
C PHE A 32 -22.84 -10.02 6.87
N GLU A 33 -22.76 -8.72 7.16
CA GLU A 33 -21.50 -8.04 7.56
C GLU A 33 -20.90 -8.66 8.82
N ARG A 34 -21.70 -9.02 9.83
CA ARG A 34 -21.21 -9.75 11.01
C ARG A 34 -20.59 -11.11 10.65
N SER A 35 -21.10 -11.77 9.62
CA SER A 35 -20.52 -13.04 9.14
C SER A 35 -19.21 -12.81 8.39
N LEU A 36 -19.11 -11.74 7.60
CA LEU A 36 -17.86 -11.34 6.97
C LEU A 36 -16.82 -10.86 7.99
N CYS A 37 -17.23 -10.15 9.03
CA CYS A 37 -16.37 -9.76 10.14
C CYS A 37 -15.80 -10.99 10.86
N ALA A 38 -16.65 -11.99 11.15
CA ALA A 38 -16.17 -13.26 11.69
C ALA A 38 -15.21 -13.98 10.72
N ALA A 39 -15.46 -13.93 9.39
CA ALA A 39 -14.56 -14.49 8.39
C ALA A 39 -13.21 -13.76 8.35
N TRP A 40 -13.22 -12.43 8.43
CA TRP A 40 -12.03 -11.58 8.53
C TRP A 40 -11.18 -12.02 9.73
N ASP A 41 -11.79 -12.10 10.91
CA ASP A 41 -11.10 -12.43 12.17
C ASP A 41 -10.47 -13.82 12.11
N VAL A 42 -11.22 -14.85 11.69
CA VAL A 42 -10.68 -16.22 11.65
C VAL A 42 -9.57 -16.38 10.61
N CYS A 43 -9.58 -15.60 9.52
CA CYS A 43 -8.51 -15.64 8.52
C CYS A 43 -7.17 -15.09 9.02
N THR A 44 -7.12 -14.46 10.21
CA THR A 44 -5.83 -14.12 10.86
C THR A 44 -5.08 -15.36 11.37
N VAL A 45 -5.79 -16.47 11.58
CA VAL A 45 -5.22 -17.73 12.10
C VAL A 45 -4.94 -18.68 10.94
N GLN A 46 -3.68 -19.12 10.82
CA GLN A 46 -3.20 -19.91 9.67
C GLN A 46 -4.02 -21.18 9.40
N ASP A 47 -4.36 -21.97 10.42
CA ASP A 47 -5.12 -23.21 10.24
C ASP A 47 -6.53 -22.97 9.67
N TYR A 48 -7.15 -21.86 10.04
CA TYR A 48 -8.45 -21.46 9.51
C TYR A 48 -8.32 -20.88 8.11
N ALA A 49 -7.30 -20.06 7.85
CA ALA A 49 -6.99 -19.57 6.52
C ALA A 49 -6.73 -20.71 5.52
N LEU A 50 -6.01 -21.76 5.93
CA LEU A 50 -5.79 -22.97 5.11
C LEU A 50 -7.11 -23.67 4.75
N ALA A 51 -8.02 -23.80 5.72
CA ALA A 51 -9.34 -24.38 5.47
C ALA A 51 -10.18 -23.52 4.51
N VAL A 52 -10.15 -22.19 4.66
CA VAL A 52 -10.82 -21.23 3.77
C VAL A 52 -10.23 -21.28 2.35
N HIS A 53 -8.90 -21.34 2.24
CA HIS A 53 -8.19 -21.39 0.96
C HIS A 53 -8.47 -22.70 0.21
N ALA A 54 -8.51 -23.83 0.92
CA ALA A 54 -8.76 -25.15 0.33
C ALA A 54 -10.12 -25.25 -0.40
N THR A 55 -11.10 -24.41 -0.07
CA THR A 55 -12.40 -24.37 -0.76
C THR A 55 -12.49 -23.27 -1.83
N GLN A 56 -11.37 -22.63 -2.18
CA GLN A 56 -11.33 -21.49 -3.11
C GLN A 56 -12.27 -20.33 -2.70
N PHE A 57 -12.44 -20.09 -1.40
CA PHE A 57 -13.38 -19.09 -0.90
C PHE A 57 -13.07 -17.65 -1.35
N HIS A 58 -11.83 -17.37 -1.75
CA HIS A 58 -11.44 -16.10 -2.39
C HIS A 58 -12.34 -15.77 -3.59
N ARG A 59 -12.84 -16.75 -4.35
CA ARG A 59 -13.78 -16.52 -5.46
C ARG A 59 -15.13 -16.00 -5.00
N VAL A 60 -15.61 -16.45 -3.84
CA VAL A 60 -16.83 -15.92 -3.22
C VAL A 60 -16.60 -14.48 -2.77
N LEU A 61 -15.44 -14.18 -2.17
CA LEU A 61 -15.06 -12.82 -1.79
C LEU A 61 -15.00 -11.88 -3.00
N LEU A 62 -14.36 -12.29 -4.10
CA LEU A 62 -14.35 -11.53 -5.37
C LEU A 62 -15.77 -11.19 -5.85
N LYS A 63 -16.68 -12.17 -5.84
CA LYS A 63 -18.08 -11.94 -6.20
C LYS A 63 -18.75 -10.93 -5.26
N ILE A 64 -18.53 -11.03 -3.95
CA ILE A 64 -19.09 -10.07 -2.98
C ILE A 64 -18.60 -8.66 -3.28
N ILE A 65 -17.28 -8.47 -3.42
CA ILE A 65 -16.65 -7.16 -3.62
C ILE A 65 -17.17 -6.47 -4.90
N THR A 66 -17.36 -7.25 -5.97
CA THR A 66 -17.81 -6.74 -7.27
C THR A 66 -19.31 -6.52 -7.38
N THR A 67 -20.11 -7.09 -6.46
CA THR A 67 -21.58 -7.00 -6.54
C THR A 67 -22.22 -6.13 -5.45
N THR A 68 -21.60 -6.02 -4.28
CA THR A 68 -22.14 -5.20 -3.20
C THR A 68 -22.12 -3.71 -3.56
N GLN A 69 -23.15 -3.00 -3.13
CA GLN A 69 -23.21 -1.54 -3.14
C GLN A 69 -22.76 -0.92 -1.81
N ARG A 70 -22.54 -1.75 -0.77
CA ARG A 70 -22.23 -1.27 0.58
C ARG A 70 -20.72 -1.20 0.82
N PRO A 71 -20.15 -0.01 1.12
CA PRO A 71 -18.72 0.12 1.40
C PRO A 71 -18.24 -0.77 2.54
N ARG A 72 -19.02 -0.90 3.61
CA ARG A 72 -18.71 -1.76 4.76
C ARG A 72 -18.61 -3.25 4.38
N THR A 73 -19.54 -3.74 3.58
CA THR A 73 -19.49 -5.12 3.06
C THR A 73 -18.26 -5.33 2.17
N ARG A 74 -17.94 -4.34 1.33
CA ARG A 74 -16.75 -4.37 0.45
C ARG A 74 -15.45 -4.36 1.24
N GLU A 75 -15.35 -3.49 2.24
CA GLU A 75 -14.26 -3.39 3.20
C GLU A 75 -14.02 -4.74 3.86
N LEU A 76 -15.08 -5.36 4.42
CA LEU A 76 -14.96 -6.62 5.14
C LEU A 76 -14.46 -7.77 4.25
N ALA A 77 -14.94 -7.83 3.01
CA ALA A 77 -14.51 -8.83 2.05
C ALA A 77 -13.06 -8.59 1.58
N MET A 78 -12.65 -7.34 1.37
CA MET A 78 -11.26 -6.98 1.04
C MET A 78 -10.31 -7.28 2.20
N GLY A 79 -10.68 -6.95 3.44
CA GLY A 79 -9.86 -7.24 4.61
C GLY A 79 -9.70 -8.74 4.88
N THR A 80 -10.74 -9.53 4.55
CA THR A 80 -10.62 -11.00 4.56
C THR A 80 -9.59 -11.49 3.55
N LEU A 81 -9.57 -10.96 2.31
CA LEU A 81 -8.53 -11.27 1.32
C LEU A 81 -7.13 -10.85 1.80
N ALA A 82 -7.01 -9.66 2.39
CA ALA A 82 -5.76 -9.16 2.93
C ALA A 82 -5.20 -10.10 4.02
N ASN A 83 -6.03 -10.55 4.96
CA ASN A 83 -5.61 -11.48 6.00
C ASN A 83 -5.21 -12.86 5.44
N LEU A 84 -5.91 -13.36 4.43
CA LEU A 84 -5.52 -14.61 3.76
C LEU A 84 -4.13 -14.49 3.13
N ALA A 85 -3.82 -13.36 2.49
CA ALA A 85 -2.56 -13.15 1.79
C ALA A 85 -1.32 -13.14 2.71
N VAL A 86 -1.49 -12.77 3.99
CA VAL A 86 -0.41 -12.74 4.99
C VAL A 86 0.19 -14.13 5.24
N HIS A 87 -0.57 -15.20 5.01
CA HIS A 87 -0.11 -16.59 5.17
C HIS A 87 0.72 -17.05 3.97
N TRP A 88 1.78 -16.30 3.67
CA TRP A 88 2.63 -16.50 2.50
C TRP A 88 3.33 -17.86 2.52
N ASN A 89 3.93 -18.22 3.66
CA ASN A 89 4.65 -19.48 3.86
C ASN A 89 3.75 -20.72 3.78
N ALA A 90 2.44 -20.54 3.96
CA ALA A 90 1.45 -21.60 3.83
C ALA A 90 0.98 -21.80 2.37
N GLY A 91 1.54 -21.03 1.41
CA GLY A 91 1.18 -21.07 -0.01
C GLY A 91 -0.08 -20.28 -0.38
N ILE A 92 -0.78 -19.68 0.60
CA ILE A 92 -2.02 -18.93 0.35
C ILE A 92 -1.70 -17.62 -0.37
N GLY A 93 -0.77 -16.81 0.17
CA GLY A 93 -0.33 -15.55 -0.43
C GLY A 93 0.12 -15.69 -1.89
N PRO A 94 1.07 -16.60 -2.20
CA PRO A 94 1.45 -16.90 -3.58
C PRO A 94 0.27 -17.33 -4.45
N GLY A 95 -0.61 -18.20 -3.94
CA GLY A 95 -1.80 -18.65 -4.67
C GLY A 95 -2.77 -17.52 -5.02
N LEU A 96 -2.89 -16.50 -4.15
CA LEU A 96 -3.68 -15.30 -4.44
C LEU A 96 -2.96 -14.35 -5.41
N LEU A 97 -1.63 -14.25 -5.35
CA LEU A 97 -0.86 -13.42 -6.28
C LEU A 97 -0.92 -13.95 -7.72
N GLU A 98 -0.96 -15.28 -7.87
CA GLU A 98 -1.13 -15.96 -9.16
C GLU A 98 -2.56 -15.86 -9.72
N ASP A 99 -3.51 -15.28 -8.97
CA ASP A 99 -4.87 -15.04 -9.46
C ASP A 99 -5.00 -13.62 -10.02
N MET A 100 -4.94 -13.49 -11.34
CA MET A 100 -5.02 -12.19 -12.01
C MET A 100 -6.32 -11.43 -11.70
N ASP A 101 -7.43 -12.13 -11.44
CA ASP A 101 -8.70 -11.47 -11.10
C ASP A 101 -8.59 -10.64 -9.82
N ILE A 102 -7.77 -11.08 -8.85
CA ILE A 102 -7.50 -10.33 -7.62
C ILE A 102 -6.75 -9.03 -7.94
N LEU A 103 -5.73 -9.08 -8.80
CA LEU A 103 -4.96 -7.89 -9.14
C LEU A 103 -5.75 -6.90 -9.99
N LEU A 104 -6.57 -7.40 -10.93
CA LEU A 104 -7.50 -6.57 -11.70
C LEU A 104 -8.54 -5.91 -10.80
N LEU A 105 -9.04 -6.64 -9.80
CA LEU A 105 -9.92 -6.08 -8.78
C LEU A 105 -9.23 -4.97 -7.98
N CYS A 106 -8.00 -5.19 -7.50
CA CYS A 106 -7.24 -4.15 -6.79
C CYS A 106 -7.08 -2.88 -7.65
N ARG A 107 -6.74 -3.03 -8.94
CA ARG A 107 -6.65 -1.90 -9.87
C ARG A 107 -7.99 -1.18 -10.02
N SER A 108 -9.09 -1.94 -10.15
CA SER A 108 -10.44 -1.38 -10.26
C SER A 108 -10.84 -0.60 -9.01
N ILE A 109 -10.53 -1.10 -7.82
CA ILE A 109 -10.82 -0.42 -6.55
C ILE A 109 -9.99 0.86 -6.44
N LEU A 110 -8.69 0.80 -6.69
CA LEU A 110 -7.82 1.97 -6.62
C LEU A 110 -8.26 3.11 -7.55
N TRP A 111 -8.92 2.79 -8.67
CA TRP A 111 -9.44 3.82 -9.58
C TRP A 111 -10.84 4.33 -9.18
N ASN A 112 -11.76 3.45 -8.75
CA ASN A 112 -13.17 3.80 -8.65
C ASN A 112 -13.69 4.01 -7.22
N GLU A 113 -12.92 3.64 -6.21
CA GLU A 113 -13.34 3.68 -4.81
C GLU A 113 -12.85 4.94 -4.09
N ASN A 114 -13.70 5.49 -3.22
CA ASN A 114 -13.37 6.63 -2.37
C ASN A 114 -13.47 6.32 -0.87
N ASP A 115 -14.06 5.18 -0.48
CA ASP A 115 -14.09 4.78 0.93
C ASP A 115 -12.67 4.42 1.42
N ALA A 116 -12.19 5.17 2.41
CA ALA A 116 -10.82 5.05 2.92
C ALA A 116 -10.52 3.67 3.53
N ARG A 117 -11.53 2.98 4.08
CA ARG A 117 -11.35 1.66 4.69
C ARG A 117 -11.22 0.59 3.62
N VAL A 118 -12.00 0.67 2.54
CA VAL A 118 -11.83 -0.22 1.37
C VAL A 118 -10.46 -0.03 0.73
N LEU A 119 -10.04 1.24 0.54
CA LEU A 119 -8.71 1.55 0.02
C LEU A 119 -7.59 1.06 0.95
N LEU A 120 -7.78 1.15 2.27
CA LEU A 120 -6.82 0.64 3.25
C LEU A 120 -6.63 -0.87 3.12
N GLU A 121 -7.72 -1.64 3.08
CA GLU A 121 -7.62 -3.10 2.96
C GLU A 121 -7.05 -3.55 1.61
N THR A 122 -7.39 -2.83 0.54
CA THR A 122 -6.75 -3.01 -0.78
C THR A 122 -5.25 -2.76 -0.71
N THR A 123 -4.86 -1.69 -0.01
CA THR A 123 -3.46 -1.32 0.18
C THR A 123 -2.73 -2.35 1.04
N ARG A 124 -3.35 -2.89 2.09
CA ARG A 124 -2.76 -3.98 2.91
C ARG A 124 -2.52 -5.24 2.10
N LEU A 125 -3.46 -5.62 1.23
CA LEU A 125 -3.30 -6.77 0.33
C LEU A 125 -2.10 -6.57 -0.62
N LEU A 126 -2.06 -5.44 -1.33
CA LEU A 126 -0.95 -5.13 -2.24
C LEU A 126 0.39 -4.99 -1.51
N ASN A 127 0.37 -4.43 -0.31
CA ASN A 127 1.55 -4.32 0.54
C ASN A 127 2.15 -5.69 0.86
N THR A 128 1.29 -6.66 1.16
CA THR A 128 1.70 -8.04 1.45
C THR A 128 2.37 -8.67 0.23
N PHE A 129 1.75 -8.56 -0.94
CA PHE A 129 2.33 -9.06 -2.20
C PHE A 129 3.70 -8.43 -2.48
N LEU A 130 3.82 -7.12 -2.36
CA LEU A 130 5.08 -6.41 -2.58
C LEU A 130 6.13 -6.75 -1.51
N SER A 131 5.76 -6.80 -0.24
CA SER A 131 6.70 -7.10 0.84
C SER A 131 7.26 -8.51 0.73
N CYS A 132 6.45 -9.48 0.33
CA CYS A 132 6.92 -10.85 0.15
C CYS A 132 7.66 -11.07 -1.18
N SER A 133 7.54 -10.12 -2.12
CA SER A 133 8.33 -10.10 -3.36
C SER A 133 9.68 -9.40 -3.20
N ILE A 134 9.92 -8.71 -2.07
CA ILE A 134 11.14 -7.96 -1.77
C ILE A 134 11.75 -8.52 -0.49
N ASP A 135 12.70 -9.44 -0.63
CA ASP A 135 13.41 -10.04 0.51
C ASP A 135 14.79 -9.38 0.68
N HIS A 136 14.89 -8.51 1.70
CA HIS A 136 16.05 -7.69 2.10
C HIS A 136 16.70 -6.85 0.98
N GLN A 137 17.32 -7.51 0.00
CA GLN A 137 18.02 -6.92 -1.15
C GLN A 137 17.73 -7.63 -2.48
N THR A 138 16.91 -8.68 -2.45
CA THR A 138 16.55 -9.46 -3.63
C THR A 138 15.08 -9.21 -3.97
N VAL A 139 14.81 -8.90 -5.23
CA VAL A 139 13.46 -8.76 -5.75
C VAL A 139 13.14 -10.00 -6.57
N VAL A 140 12.07 -10.70 -6.19
CA VAL A 140 11.51 -11.80 -6.95
C VAL A 140 10.48 -11.21 -7.90
N GLU A 141 10.73 -11.31 -9.21
CA GLU A 141 9.80 -10.84 -10.23
C GLU A 141 8.62 -11.82 -10.37
N HIS A 142 7.40 -11.30 -10.21
CA HIS A 142 6.16 -12.02 -10.45
C HIS A 142 5.43 -11.41 -11.65
N ASP A 143 5.04 -12.24 -12.62
CA ASP A 143 4.44 -11.78 -13.89
C ASP A 143 3.17 -10.97 -13.65
N HIS A 144 2.26 -11.46 -12.80
CA HIS A 144 1.00 -10.77 -12.51
C HIS A 144 1.20 -9.46 -11.75
N LEU A 145 2.10 -9.42 -10.76
CA LEU A 145 2.43 -8.18 -10.04
C LEU A 145 3.03 -7.15 -10.98
N THR A 146 3.93 -7.59 -11.84
CA THR A 146 4.55 -6.76 -12.87
C THR A 146 3.51 -6.23 -13.86
N GLN A 147 2.54 -7.05 -14.26
CA GLN A 147 1.42 -6.63 -15.11
C GLN A 147 0.48 -5.64 -14.39
N LEU A 148 0.22 -5.82 -13.10
CA LEU A 148 -0.52 -4.85 -12.28
C LEU A 148 0.15 -3.48 -12.24
N LEU A 149 1.48 -3.44 -12.15
CA LEU A 149 2.21 -2.17 -12.08
C LEU A 149 2.48 -1.54 -13.45
N THR A 150 2.38 -2.33 -14.52
CA THR A 150 2.58 -1.81 -15.88
C THR A 150 1.42 -0.90 -16.27
N PRO A 151 1.69 0.32 -16.79
CA PRO A 151 0.66 1.19 -17.34
C PRO A 151 -0.14 0.47 -18.43
N VAL A 152 -1.45 0.69 -18.48
CA VAL A 152 -2.30 0.15 -19.54
C VAL A 152 -3.02 1.30 -20.24
N PRO A 153 -3.29 1.19 -21.55
CA PRO A 153 -4.08 2.19 -22.25
C PRO A 153 -5.45 2.35 -21.56
N MET A 154 -5.92 3.59 -21.44
CA MET A 154 -7.24 3.95 -20.92
C MET A 154 -7.49 3.70 -19.42
N ALA A 155 -6.49 3.34 -18.62
CA ALA A 155 -6.60 3.32 -17.17
C ALA A 155 -5.41 4.02 -16.51
N PRO A 156 -5.62 4.78 -15.43
CA PRO A 156 -4.51 5.34 -14.67
C PRO A 156 -3.58 4.25 -14.14
N SER A 157 -2.29 4.57 -14.04
CA SER A 157 -1.31 3.66 -13.43
C SER A 157 -1.57 3.52 -11.94
N VAL A 158 -1.18 2.38 -11.36
CA VAL A 158 -1.23 2.17 -9.90
C VAL A 158 -0.39 3.22 -9.16
N PHE A 159 0.73 3.63 -9.76
CA PHE A 159 1.58 4.69 -9.24
C PHE A 159 0.85 6.05 -9.18
N HIS A 160 0.13 6.42 -10.23
CA HIS A 160 -0.67 7.64 -10.27
C HIS A 160 -1.76 7.62 -9.20
N GLN A 161 -2.47 6.50 -9.06
CA GLN A 161 -3.55 6.36 -8.07
C GLN A 161 -3.03 6.52 -6.64
N TYR A 162 -1.93 5.86 -6.29
CA TYR A 162 -1.34 6.05 -4.97
C TYR A 162 -0.77 7.45 -4.76
N THR A 163 -0.30 8.13 -5.81
CA THR A 163 0.10 9.54 -5.73
C THR A 163 -1.08 10.42 -5.33
N ILE A 164 -2.24 10.23 -5.96
CA ILE A 164 -3.47 10.95 -5.59
C ILE A 164 -3.88 10.61 -4.15
N ILE A 165 -3.90 9.33 -3.77
CA ILE A 165 -4.29 8.91 -2.42
C ILE A 165 -3.38 9.55 -1.37
N ILE A 166 -2.06 9.48 -1.53
CA ILE A 166 -1.08 10.03 -0.58
C ILE A 166 -1.26 11.55 -0.45
N CYS A 167 -1.43 12.25 -1.56
CA CYS A 167 -1.52 13.71 -1.56
C CYS A 167 -2.84 14.25 -0.98
N ASN A 168 -3.90 13.43 -0.91
CA ASN A 168 -5.25 13.92 -0.59
C ASN A 168 -5.92 13.22 0.60
N THR A 169 -5.42 12.08 1.08
CA THR A 169 -6.05 11.37 2.20
C THR A 169 -5.86 12.11 3.53
N LEU A 170 -6.92 12.15 4.32
CA LEU A 170 -6.88 12.60 5.73
C LEU A 170 -6.85 11.40 6.70
N TYR A 171 -7.01 10.18 6.19
CA TYR A 171 -7.01 8.97 7.01
C TYR A 171 -5.57 8.50 7.22
N SER A 172 -5.05 8.69 8.44
CA SER A 172 -3.63 8.51 8.78
C SER A 172 -3.12 7.09 8.52
N GLU A 173 -3.94 6.09 8.81
CA GLU A 173 -3.57 4.68 8.60
C GLU A 173 -3.44 4.35 7.11
N LEU A 174 -4.38 4.84 6.28
CA LEU A 174 -4.28 4.72 4.82
C LEU A 174 -3.08 5.48 4.28
N LEU A 175 -2.79 6.68 4.81
CA LEU A 175 -1.59 7.44 4.42
C LEU A 175 -0.33 6.62 4.68
N LEU A 176 -0.17 6.13 5.89
CA LEU A 176 0.99 5.34 6.31
C LEU A 176 1.17 4.11 5.42
N LYS A 177 0.11 3.34 5.20
CA LYS A 177 0.17 2.14 4.36
C LYS A 177 0.37 2.46 2.88
N SER A 178 -0.14 3.58 2.39
CA SER A 178 0.09 4.02 1.02
C SER A 178 1.55 4.44 0.79
N LEU A 179 2.18 5.12 1.75
CA LEU A 179 3.61 5.47 1.68
C LEU A 179 4.51 4.22 1.69
N GLU A 180 4.19 3.25 2.53
CA GLU A 180 4.84 1.94 2.57
C GLU A 180 4.76 1.23 1.21
N VAL A 181 3.54 1.11 0.65
CA VAL A 181 3.30 0.47 -0.65
C VAL A 181 4.02 1.22 -1.75
N MET A 182 3.93 2.55 -1.79
CA MET A 182 4.57 3.36 -2.81
C MET A 182 6.09 3.17 -2.82
N THR A 183 6.72 3.16 -1.65
CA THR A 183 8.16 2.89 -1.52
C THR A 183 8.50 1.52 -2.10
N ARG A 184 7.71 0.48 -1.78
CA ARG A 184 7.90 -0.87 -2.32
C ARG A 184 7.67 -0.95 -3.83
N ILE A 185 6.68 -0.23 -4.37
CA ILE A 185 6.44 -0.12 -5.82
C ILE A 185 7.68 0.47 -6.51
N VAL A 186 8.27 1.51 -5.94
CA VAL A 186 9.49 2.15 -6.46
C VAL A 186 10.65 1.15 -6.48
N VAL A 187 10.91 0.46 -5.38
CA VAL A 187 11.96 -0.56 -5.27
C VAL A 187 11.75 -1.70 -6.27
N TYR A 188 10.55 -2.27 -6.30
CA TYR A 188 10.19 -3.39 -7.18
C TYR A 188 10.33 -3.02 -8.66
N THR A 189 9.73 -1.89 -9.06
CA THR A 189 9.75 -1.42 -10.45
C THR A 189 11.16 -1.10 -10.93
N ASN A 190 11.98 -0.50 -10.07
CA ASN A 190 13.38 -0.23 -10.39
C ASN A 190 14.18 -1.53 -10.57
N ALA A 191 14.00 -2.52 -9.69
CA ALA A 191 14.68 -3.81 -9.79
C ALA A 191 14.27 -4.58 -11.06
N VAL A 192 12.97 -4.64 -11.35
CA VAL A 192 12.43 -5.28 -12.55
C VAL A 192 12.92 -4.58 -13.82
N THR A 193 12.91 -3.24 -13.87
CA THR A 193 13.39 -2.49 -15.04
C THR A 193 14.89 -2.70 -15.29
N ASN A 194 15.67 -2.87 -14.23
CA ASN A 194 17.10 -3.13 -14.32
C ASN A 194 17.46 -4.61 -14.47
N SER A 195 16.48 -5.53 -14.41
CA SER A 195 16.72 -6.96 -14.55
C SER A 195 17.25 -7.29 -15.95
N ILE A 196 18.21 -8.22 -16.02
CA ILE A 196 18.87 -8.65 -17.26
C ILE A 196 17.84 -9.21 -18.27
N THR A 197 16.76 -9.80 -17.77
CA THR A 197 15.67 -10.39 -18.54
C THR A 197 14.93 -9.35 -19.38
N ARG A 198 14.63 -8.17 -18.82
CA ARG A 198 13.97 -7.07 -19.53
C ARG A 198 14.91 -6.26 -20.43
N ARG A 199 16.20 -6.16 -20.09
CA ARG A 199 17.22 -5.54 -20.97
C ARG A 199 17.33 -6.23 -22.33
N ARG A 200 17.01 -7.53 -22.41
CA ARG A 200 17.02 -8.30 -23.66
C ARG A 200 15.74 -8.16 -24.50
N GLN A 201 14.64 -7.66 -23.92
CA GLN A 201 13.32 -7.65 -24.56
C GLN A 201 12.82 -6.27 -25.04
N ARG A 202 13.45 -5.14 -24.70
CA ARG A 202 12.91 -3.81 -25.05
C ARG A 202 13.57 -3.16 -26.27
N VAL A 203 12.70 -2.79 -27.23
CA VAL A 203 12.93 -1.82 -28.31
C VAL A 203 12.54 -0.39 -27.88
N GLN A 204 11.69 -0.20 -26.86
CA GLN A 204 11.48 1.09 -26.18
C GLN A 204 11.09 0.88 -24.70
N PRO A 205 11.66 1.64 -23.74
CA PRO A 205 11.21 1.65 -22.35
C PRO A 205 10.05 2.63 -22.18
N GLU A 206 8.82 2.14 -22.16
CA GLU A 206 7.74 2.92 -21.54
C GLU A 206 8.02 3.02 -20.03
N SER A 207 8.07 4.26 -19.53
CA SER A 207 8.27 4.52 -18.10
C SER A 207 7.05 4.01 -17.33
N MET A 208 7.28 3.15 -16.34
CA MET A 208 6.21 2.66 -15.47
C MET A 208 5.70 3.74 -14.50
N MET A 209 6.41 4.87 -14.40
CA MET A 209 6.10 6.01 -13.53
C MET A 209 6.10 7.31 -14.34
N ASP A 210 5.11 8.15 -14.08
CA ASP A 210 5.05 9.49 -14.68
C ASP A 210 5.97 10.46 -13.90
N THR A 211 6.72 11.27 -14.63
CA THR A 211 7.59 12.30 -14.06
C THR A 211 6.77 13.34 -13.30
N ALA A 212 5.56 13.67 -13.77
CA ALA A 212 4.68 14.63 -13.10
C ALA A 212 4.24 14.12 -11.72
N ASP A 213 3.80 12.86 -11.63
CA ASP A 213 3.41 12.22 -10.37
C ASP A 213 4.60 12.12 -9.41
N THR A 214 5.78 11.76 -9.93
CA THR A 214 6.97 11.62 -9.10
C THR A 214 7.40 12.97 -8.50
N LEU A 215 7.35 14.04 -9.30
CA LEU A 215 7.63 15.39 -8.81
C LEU A 215 6.58 15.88 -7.81
N ALA A 216 5.30 15.52 -8.01
CA ALA A 216 4.22 15.84 -7.09
C ALA A 216 4.45 15.19 -5.72
N LEU A 217 4.81 13.90 -5.69
CA LEU A 217 5.15 13.18 -4.45
C LEU A 217 6.35 13.80 -3.73
N VAL A 218 7.40 14.18 -4.46
CA VAL A 218 8.59 14.79 -3.85
C VAL A 218 8.26 16.14 -3.22
N LYS A 219 7.52 16.99 -3.94
CA LYS A 219 7.06 18.28 -3.42
C LYS A 219 6.15 18.13 -2.21
N TRP A 220 5.19 17.21 -2.29
CA TRP A 220 4.29 16.89 -1.19
C TRP A 220 5.07 16.39 0.03
N GLY A 221 6.00 15.45 -0.15
CA GLY A 221 6.81 14.89 0.93
C GLY A 221 7.70 15.94 1.60
N ALA A 222 8.30 16.85 0.82
CA ALA A 222 9.09 17.95 1.36
C ALA A 222 8.24 18.91 2.20
N ALA A 223 7.08 19.33 1.67
CA ALA A 223 6.13 20.16 2.41
C ALA A 223 5.64 19.47 3.69
N ARG A 224 5.37 18.16 3.61
CA ARG A 224 4.90 17.36 4.73
C ARG A 224 5.93 17.27 5.85
N LEU A 225 7.20 17.03 5.52
CA LEU A 225 8.28 17.03 6.52
C LEU A 225 8.50 18.42 7.14
N GLU A 226 8.26 19.48 6.38
CA GLU A 226 8.29 20.84 6.92
C GLU A 226 7.16 21.08 7.94
N GLU A 227 5.94 20.62 7.65
CA GLU A 227 4.82 20.69 8.60
C GLU A 227 5.08 19.89 9.88
N GLU A 228 5.57 18.66 9.74
CA GLU A 228 5.96 17.80 10.87
C GLU A 228 7.09 18.45 11.69
N GLY A 229 8.10 19.02 11.03
CA GLY A 229 9.18 19.77 11.67
C GLY A 229 8.77 21.12 12.26
N ARG A 230 7.52 21.54 12.10
CA ARG A 230 6.92 22.68 12.82
C ARG A 230 5.95 22.22 13.93
N GLY A 231 5.74 20.91 14.09
CA GLY A 231 4.80 20.35 15.05
C GLY A 231 3.32 20.51 14.64
N VAL A 232 3.01 20.76 13.37
CA VAL A 232 1.64 20.98 12.85
C VAL A 232 1.15 19.76 12.04
N GLY A 233 1.67 18.57 12.35
CA GLY A 233 1.40 17.33 11.67
C GLY A 233 -0.03 16.78 11.83
N ILE A 234 -0.38 15.78 11.00
CA ILE A 234 -1.59 14.96 11.13
C ILE A 234 -1.51 14.23 12.47
N GLY A 235 -2.49 14.48 13.35
CA GLY A 235 -2.58 13.84 14.67
C GLY A 235 -2.30 14.74 15.88
N MET A 236 -2.26 16.07 15.71
CA MET A 236 -1.90 17.04 16.78
C MET A 236 -0.52 16.73 17.39
N GLY A 237 0.52 16.66 16.55
CA GLY A 237 1.89 16.44 17.00
C GLY A 237 2.77 15.85 15.92
N PHE A 238 4.04 15.61 16.26
CA PHE A 238 5.01 14.95 15.39
C PHE A 238 4.67 13.45 15.24
N HIS A 239 4.34 13.01 14.03
CA HIS A 239 4.03 11.61 13.77
C HIS A 239 5.24 10.86 13.18
N ARG A 240 6.06 10.26 14.07
CA ARG A 240 7.27 9.48 13.74
C ARG A 240 7.10 8.55 12.54
N GLY A 241 6.07 7.69 12.57
CA GLY A 241 5.81 6.73 11.48
C GLY A 241 5.56 7.38 10.11
N ILE A 242 4.85 8.51 10.05
CA ILE A 242 4.62 9.23 8.78
C ILE A 242 5.94 9.86 8.33
N ALA A 243 6.64 10.58 9.20
CA ALA A 243 7.91 11.22 8.86
C ALA A 243 8.94 10.21 8.31
N LYS A 244 9.10 9.07 9.00
CA LYS A 244 9.95 7.95 8.57
C LYS A 244 9.57 7.45 7.16
N ASN A 245 8.29 7.17 6.92
CA ASN A 245 7.85 6.64 5.63
C ASN A 245 7.93 7.66 4.49
N VAL A 246 7.72 8.95 4.78
CA VAL A 246 7.97 10.04 3.82
C VAL A 246 9.46 10.09 3.47
N MET A 247 10.36 10.05 4.46
CA MET A 247 11.81 10.03 4.23
C MET A 247 12.25 8.81 3.41
N HIS A 248 11.73 7.62 3.70
CA HIS A 248 12.00 6.42 2.91
C HIS A 248 11.56 6.57 1.45
N LEU A 249 10.36 7.09 1.22
CA LEU A 249 9.85 7.31 -0.14
C LEU A 249 10.73 8.31 -0.90
N LEU A 250 11.03 9.47 -0.29
CA LEU A 250 11.90 10.48 -0.90
C LEU A 250 13.29 9.91 -1.21
N TRP A 251 13.86 9.13 -0.28
CA TRP A 251 15.15 8.50 -0.47
C TRP A 251 15.10 7.50 -1.63
N ALA A 252 14.08 6.64 -1.72
CA ALA A 252 13.93 5.68 -2.79
C ALA A 252 13.80 6.38 -4.16
N LEU A 253 12.98 7.43 -4.26
CA LEU A 253 12.81 8.20 -5.49
C LEU A 253 14.13 8.83 -5.98
N MET A 254 14.93 9.40 -5.07
CA MET A 254 16.22 9.99 -5.40
C MET A 254 17.32 8.94 -5.64
N ALA A 255 17.38 7.87 -4.84
CA ALA A 255 18.41 6.84 -4.92
C ALA A 255 18.33 6.05 -6.23
N TYR A 256 17.12 5.82 -6.73
CA TYR A 256 16.89 5.14 -8.01
C TYR A 256 16.82 6.08 -9.22
N GLY A 257 17.13 7.36 -9.03
CA GLY A 257 17.20 8.34 -10.13
C GLY A 257 15.85 8.63 -10.79
N MET A 258 14.74 8.43 -10.07
CA MET A 258 13.39 8.73 -10.58
C MET A 258 13.14 10.24 -10.64
N VAL A 259 13.82 11.01 -9.80
CA VAL A 259 13.84 12.48 -9.79
C VAL A 259 15.26 12.96 -9.60
N SER A 260 15.69 13.93 -10.42
CA SER A 260 16.94 14.64 -10.18
C SER A 260 16.73 15.75 -9.15
N VAL A 261 17.73 16.00 -8.32
CA VAL A 261 17.72 17.12 -7.36
C VAL A 261 17.56 18.47 -8.09
N HIS A 262 18.03 18.56 -9.35
CA HIS A 262 17.84 19.75 -10.17
C HIS A 262 16.36 20.01 -10.52
N ASP A 263 15.54 18.95 -10.66
CA ASP A 263 14.13 19.07 -11.00
C ASP A 263 13.28 19.57 -9.82
N CYS A 264 13.81 19.44 -8.60
CA CYS A 264 13.14 19.85 -7.36
C CYS A 264 13.23 21.37 -7.09
N GLY A 265 14.20 22.05 -7.69
CA GLY A 265 14.50 23.47 -7.43
C GLY A 265 15.25 23.72 -6.11
N PRO A 266 16.04 24.81 -6.02
CA PRO A 266 16.93 25.06 -4.89
C PRO A 266 16.18 25.31 -3.57
N GLU A 267 15.01 25.95 -3.63
CA GLU A 267 14.19 26.24 -2.45
C GLU A 267 13.74 24.97 -1.73
N MET A 268 13.29 23.96 -2.48
CA MET A 268 12.85 22.69 -1.91
C MET A 268 14.02 21.94 -1.26
N THR A 269 15.19 21.91 -1.93
CA THR A 269 16.37 21.19 -1.41
C THR A 269 16.87 21.79 -0.10
N HIS A 270 16.89 23.13 -0.01
CA HIS A 270 17.28 23.82 1.22
C HIS A 270 16.25 23.64 2.33
N GLY A 271 14.96 23.80 2.00
CA GLY A 271 13.84 23.60 2.94
C GLY A 271 13.81 22.19 3.51
N LEU A 272 14.00 21.17 2.66
CA LEU A 272 14.02 19.76 3.08
C LEU A 272 15.17 19.49 4.07
N GLY A 273 16.39 19.97 3.79
CA GLY A 273 17.54 19.82 4.70
C GLY A 273 17.30 20.44 6.08
N GLN A 274 16.68 21.63 6.11
CA GLN A 274 16.28 22.28 7.38
C GLN A 274 15.21 21.47 8.11
N SER A 275 14.17 21.02 7.41
CA SER A 275 13.06 20.26 8.00
C SER A 275 13.53 18.96 8.63
N MET A 276 14.40 18.19 7.94
CA MET A 276 14.96 16.97 8.50
C MET A 276 15.83 17.24 9.73
N SER A 277 16.62 18.32 9.72
CA SER A 277 17.45 18.71 10.87
C SER A 277 16.60 19.07 12.10
N ARG A 278 15.45 19.74 11.91
CA ARG A 278 14.49 20.04 12.99
C ARG A 278 13.82 18.80 13.54
N ILE A 279 13.44 17.87 12.66
CA ILE A 279 12.86 16.58 13.07
C ILE A 279 13.87 15.80 13.95
N VAL A 280 15.13 15.74 13.51
CA VAL A 280 16.19 15.08 14.29
C VAL A 280 16.42 15.75 15.64
N SER A 281 16.38 17.10 15.72
CA SER A 281 16.51 17.78 17.01
C SER A 281 15.36 17.47 17.95
N TYR A 282 14.11 17.41 17.47
CA TYR A 282 12.96 17.03 18.31
C TYR A 282 13.10 15.62 18.87
N ILE A 283 13.61 14.68 18.06
CA ILE A 283 13.86 13.31 18.49
C ILE A 283 14.94 13.26 19.57
N GLN A 284 16.01 14.05 19.45
CA GLN A 284 17.09 14.10 20.44
C GLN A 284 16.68 14.77 21.76
N GLU A 285 15.65 15.61 21.74
CA GLU A 285 15.08 16.26 22.93
C GLU A 285 14.08 15.35 23.69
N ASP A 286 13.45 14.40 22.99
CA ASP A 286 12.63 13.35 23.59
C ASP A 286 13.56 12.22 24.09
N ASP A 287 13.72 12.05 25.41
CA ASP A 287 14.54 10.98 26.06
C ASP A 287 14.01 9.54 25.83
N LEU A 288 13.21 9.32 24.78
CA LEU A 288 12.66 8.04 24.39
C LEU A 288 13.48 7.47 23.23
N ASP A 289 14.55 6.73 23.55
CA ASP A 289 15.31 5.99 22.54
C ASP A 289 14.45 4.88 21.93
N THR A 290 13.91 5.12 20.73
CA THR A 290 13.22 4.09 19.94
C THR A 290 14.01 3.71 18.69
N ILE A 291 13.85 2.47 18.22
CA ILE A 291 14.44 2.01 16.95
C ILE A 291 14.01 2.91 15.77
N GLU A 292 12.82 3.49 15.83
CA GLU A 292 12.33 4.40 14.80
C GLU A 292 13.13 5.72 14.75
N ASP A 293 13.64 6.17 15.89
CA ASP A 293 14.41 7.40 16.00
C ASP A 293 15.80 7.25 15.36
N GLU A 294 16.47 6.10 15.57
CA GLU A 294 17.71 5.77 14.86
C GLU A 294 17.49 5.69 13.34
N ASP A 295 16.40 5.06 12.89
CA ASP A 295 16.04 4.98 11.47
C ASP A 295 15.83 6.37 10.86
N ILE A 296 15.09 7.25 11.55
CA ILE A 296 14.84 8.63 11.09
C ILE A 296 16.15 9.42 11.00
N GLN A 297 17.04 9.29 11.99
CA GLN A 297 18.35 9.94 11.97
C GLN A 297 19.21 9.46 10.80
N ASN A 298 19.28 8.15 10.58
CA ASN A 298 20.03 7.54 9.48
C ASN A 298 19.48 7.99 8.11
N LEU A 299 18.15 8.04 7.95
CA LEU A 299 17.52 8.50 6.72
C LEU A 299 17.77 9.98 6.47
N ALA A 300 17.66 10.83 7.49
CA ALA A 300 17.95 12.26 7.39
C ALA A 300 19.40 12.49 6.95
N GLN A 301 20.36 11.75 7.51
CA GLN A 301 21.76 11.82 7.10
C GLN A 301 21.96 11.37 5.65
N ALA A 302 21.35 10.25 5.24
CA ALA A 302 21.46 9.72 3.89
C ALA A 302 20.87 10.68 2.84
N LEU A 303 19.71 11.27 3.14
CA LEU A 303 19.05 12.27 2.30
C LEU A 303 19.88 13.55 2.19
N ASN A 304 20.38 14.08 3.30
CA ASN A 304 21.23 15.27 3.30
C ASN A 304 22.52 15.04 2.48
N THR A 305 23.11 13.85 2.60
CA THR A 305 24.29 13.47 1.80
C THR A 305 23.94 13.49 0.31
N LYS A 306 22.82 12.87 -0.09
CA LYS A 306 22.35 12.87 -1.49
C LYS A 306 22.05 14.26 -2.03
N LEU A 307 21.42 15.12 -1.24
CA LEU A 307 21.14 16.51 -1.61
C LEU A 307 22.44 17.30 -1.81
N SER A 308 23.43 17.12 -0.92
CA SER A 308 24.72 17.82 -0.99
C SER A 308 25.61 17.37 -2.15
N MET A 309 25.48 16.12 -2.60
CA MET A 309 26.23 15.61 -3.76
C MET A 309 25.72 16.16 -5.09
N ALA A 310 24.52 16.74 -5.10
CA ALA A 310 23.86 17.23 -6.31
C ALA A 310 23.85 18.77 -6.45
N THR A 311 24.34 19.49 -5.42
CA THR A 311 24.64 20.94 -5.46
C THR A 311 26.07 21.19 -5.88
#